data_AF-A0AAP0LGJ7-F1
#
_entry.id   AF-A0AAP0LGJ7-F1
#
_cell.length_a   1.000
_cell.length_b   1.000
_cell.length_c   1.000
_cell.angle_alpha   90.00
_cell.angle_beta   90.00
_cell.angle_gamma   90.00
#
_symmetry.space_group_name_H-M   'P 1'
#
loop_
_entity.id
_entity.type
_entity.pdbx_description
1 polymer ?
#
loop_
_entity_poly.entity_id
_entity_poly.type
_entity_poly.pdbx_seq_one_letter_code
_entity_poly.pdbx_strand_id
1 'polypeptide(L)'
;MIVSEDRNILETFDGANQASTLQFVKNINIEGTLFQRYIISLKLFKKLSTDCLVMQNHHYGISPKRMQANQELAKFFKILTTSVDEYNKVYVLTVQAYNYPVTAFQWHSEVLTSMLLIVILAAPHLQN
;
A
#
# COMPACT_ATOMS: atom_id res chain seq x y z
N MET A 1 -22.00 1.24 3.11
CA MET A 1 -20.71 1.60 2.50
C MET A 1 -20.83 1.32 1.01
N ILE A 2 -20.35 2.20 0.11
CA ILE A 2 -20.79 2.26 -1.30
C ILE A 2 -20.46 0.99 -2.09
N VAL A 3 -19.22 0.46 -1.97
CA VAL A 3 -18.82 -0.75 -2.69
C VAL A 3 -18.96 -2.01 -1.84
N SER A 4 -18.53 -1.99 -0.57
CA SER A 4 -18.53 -3.21 0.25
C SER A 4 -19.90 -3.67 0.71
N GLU A 5 -20.91 -2.78 0.66
CA GLU A 5 -22.25 -2.96 1.25
C GLU A 5 -22.27 -3.37 2.75
N ASP A 6 -21.11 -3.41 3.41
CA ASP A 6 -20.92 -3.81 4.81
C ASP A 6 -20.49 -2.58 5.63
N ARG A 7 -21.20 -2.31 6.72
CA ARG A 7 -20.91 -1.20 7.64
C ARG A 7 -19.84 -1.57 8.69
N ASN A 8 -19.52 -2.84 8.85
CA ASN A 8 -18.56 -3.41 9.82
C ASN A 8 -17.40 -4.12 9.11
N ILE A 9 -16.97 -3.58 7.96
CA ILE A 9 -15.92 -4.21 7.15
C ILE A 9 -14.52 -4.05 7.76
N LEU A 10 -14.32 -3.03 8.59
CA LEU A 10 -13.02 -2.67 9.15
C LEU A 10 -12.67 -3.52 10.38
N GLU A 11 -11.38 -3.79 10.52
CA GLU A 11 -10.76 -4.48 11.64
C GLU A 11 -9.75 -3.53 12.31
N THR A 12 -9.41 -3.80 13.58
CA THR A 12 -8.44 -3.00 14.34
C THR A 12 -7.01 -3.43 14.03
N PHE A 13 -6.13 -2.47 13.76
CA PHE A 13 -4.69 -2.66 13.53
C PHE A 13 -3.89 -1.61 14.30
N ASP A 14 -2.64 -1.93 14.62
CA ASP A 14 -1.73 -0.98 15.25
C ASP A 14 -0.76 -0.36 14.22
N GLY A 15 -1.21 0.73 13.59
CA GLY A 15 -0.48 1.43 12.53
C GLY A 15 -0.40 2.94 12.76
N ALA A 16 -0.43 3.39 14.01
CA ALA A 16 -0.36 4.82 14.34
C ALA A 16 1.11 5.30 14.39
N ASN A 17 1.43 6.37 13.66
CA ASN A 17 2.78 6.96 13.61
C ASN A 17 3.89 5.94 13.27
N GLN A 18 3.63 5.02 12.36
CA GLN A 18 4.52 3.90 12.04
C GLN A 18 5.09 4.03 10.63
N ALA A 19 6.42 4.02 10.51
CA ALA A 19 7.09 3.81 9.24
C ALA A 19 7.08 2.31 8.89
N SER A 20 6.66 1.96 7.67
CA SER A 20 6.52 0.56 7.24
C SER A 20 6.98 0.36 5.80
N THR A 21 7.12 -0.90 5.39
CA THR A 21 7.38 -1.30 4.00
C THR A 21 6.08 -1.56 3.24
N LEU A 22 6.12 -1.49 1.91
CA LEU A 22 5.08 -1.98 1.02
C LEU A 22 5.41 -3.39 0.56
N GLN A 23 4.67 -4.39 1.04
CA GLN A 23 4.80 -5.76 0.56
C GLN A 23 3.91 -5.96 -0.66
N PHE A 24 4.52 -6.13 -1.83
CA PHE A 24 3.78 -6.45 -3.05
C PHE A 24 3.25 -7.88 -3.00
N VAL A 25 1.99 -8.08 -3.38
CA VAL A 25 1.44 -9.43 -3.50
C VAL A 25 2.18 -10.20 -4.60
N LYS A 26 2.41 -11.50 -4.38
CA LYS A 26 3.16 -12.35 -5.31
C LYS A 26 2.49 -12.37 -6.68
N ASN A 27 3.30 -12.40 -7.75
CA ASN A 27 2.87 -12.50 -9.15
C ASN A 27 1.96 -11.37 -9.62
N ILE A 28 2.05 -10.19 -9.00
CA ILE A 28 1.24 -9.05 -9.42
C ILE A 28 1.67 -8.53 -10.79
N ASN A 29 0.70 -8.37 -11.70
CA ASN A 29 0.92 -7.59 -12.90
C ASN A 29 0.88 -6.10 -12.54
N ILE A 30 2.06 -5.49 -12.56
CA ILE A 30 2.29 -4.06 -12.29
C ILE A 30 1.96 -3.18 -13.50
N GLU A 31 1.83 -3.75 -14.69
CA GLU A 31 1.36 -3.03 -15.88
C GLU A 31 -0.06 -2.49 -15.66
N GLY A 32 -0.30 -1.24 -16.06
CA GLY A 32 -1.56 -0.55 -15.84
C GLY A 32 -1.82 -0.14 -14.39
N THR A 33 -0.88 -0.37 -13.47
CA THR A 33 -0.95 0.13 -12.08
C THR A 33 -0.20 1.47 -11.94
N LEU A 34 -0.45 2.21 -10.86
CA LEU A 34 0.36 3.38 -10.51
C LEU A 34 1.86 3.01 -10.36
N PHE A 35 2.17 1.80 -9.89
CA PHE A 35 3.55 1.35 -9.73
C PHE A 35 4.29 1.19 -11.05
N GLN A 36 3.60 1.09 -12.20
CA GLN A 36 4.24 1.04 -13.51
C GLN A 36 5.17 2.23 -13.76
N ARG A 37 4.76 3.44 -13.35
CA ARG A 37 5.59 4.65 -13.48
C ARG A 37 6.79 4.64 -12.55
N TYR A 38 6.68 3.97 -11.40
CA TYR A 38 7.78 3.85 -10.43
C TYR A 38 8.81 2.79 -10.83
N ILE A 39 8.49 1.83 -11.70
CA ILE A 39 9.46 0.89 -12.30
C ILE A 39 10.54 1.61 -13.11
N ILE A 40 10.26 2.83 -13.61
CA ILE A 40 11.27 3.68 -14.25
C ILE A 40 12.48 3.90 -13.31
N SER A 41 12.29 3.75 -11.99
CA SER A 41 13.38 3.54 -11.03
C SER A 41 13.19 2.20 -10.30
N LEU A 42 13.68 1.10 -10.89
CA LEU A 42 13.79 -0.23 -10.24
C LEU A 42 14.36 -0.15 -8.81
N LYS A 43 15.25 0.83 -8.58
CA LYS A 43 15.84 1.15 -7.27
C LYS A 43 14.78 1.59 -6.26
N LEU A 44 13.85 2.47 -6.64
CA LEU A 44 12.76 2.91 -5.77
C LEU A 44 11.75 1.80 -5.50
N PHE A 45 11.37 1.02 -6.52
CA PHE A 45 10.48 -0.13 -6.34
C PHE A 45 11.02 -1.13 -5.31
N LYS A 46 12.31 -1.46 -5.42
CA LYS A 46 12.99 -2.33 -4.45
C LYS A 46 13.00 -1.70 -3.05
N LYS A 47 13.35 -0.42 -2.94
CA LYS A 47 13.38 0.30 -1.65
C LYS A 47 12.01 0.37 -0.98
N LEU A 48 10.93 0.57 -1.73
CA LEU A 48 9.57 0.53 -1.16
C LEU A 48 9.24 -0.82 -0.52
N SER A 49 9.86 -1.90 -1.01
CA SER A 49 9.67 -3.25 -0.49
C SER A 49 10.59 -3.59 0.69
N THR A 50 11.77 -2.98 0.77
CA THR A 50 12.80 -3.31 1.77
C THR A 50 12.93 -2.30 2.89
N ASP A 51 12.66 -1.03 2.62
CA ASP A 51 12.94 0.10 3.51
C ASP A 51 11.61 0.67 4.02
N CYS A 52 11.58 1.09 5.29
CA CYS A 52 10.39 1.68 5.91
C CYS A 52 10.15 3.12 5.42
N LEU A 53 9.69 3.24 4.18
CA LEU A 53 9.53 4.53 3.48
C LEU A 53 8.10 5.07 3.48
N VAL A 54 7.11 4.25 3.87
CA VAL A 54 5.70 4.68 3.89
C VAL A 54 5.23 4.91 5.32
N MET A 55 4.55 6.04 5.53
CA MET A 55 4.00 6.41 6.83
C MET A 55 2.57 5.93 6.99
N GLN A 56 2.32 5.25 8.10
CA GLN A 56 1.02 4.80 8.55
C GLN A 56 0.56 5.66 9.71
N ASN A 57 -0.71 6.07 9.67
CA ASN A 57 -1.33 6.77 10.78
C ASN A 57 -2.81 6.38 10.89
N HIS A 58 -3.07 5.10 11.16
CA HIS A 58 -4.43 4.56 11.26
C HIS A 58 -4.55 3.49 12.36
N HIS A 59 -5.75 3.39 12.93
CA HIS A 59 -6.12 2.34 13.91
C HIS A 59 -7.03 1.26 13.31
N TYR A 60 -7.48 1.47 12.08
CA TYR A 60 -8.42 0.59 11.38
C TYR A 60 -7.91 0.30 9.97
N GLY A 61 -8.22 -0.89 9.50
CA GLY A 61 -7.85 -1.36 8.17
C GLY A 61 -8.70 -2.56 7.77
N ILE A 62 -8.28 -3.25 6.73
CA ILE A 62 -8.91 -4.48 6.26
C ILE A 62 -7.84 -5.54 6.00
N SER A 63 -8.00 -6.73 6.56
CA SER A 63 -7.11 -7.85 6.24
C SER A 63 -7.36 -8.34 4.81
N PRO A 64 -6.35 -8.94 4.13
CA PRO A 64 -6.56 -9.56 2.83
C PRO A 64 -7.67 -10.61 2.85
N LYS A 65 -7.81 -11.35 3.97
CA LYS A 65 -8.86 -12.35 4.18
C LYS A 65 -10.25 -11.70 4.22
N ARG A 66 -10.43 -10.64 5.02
CA ARG A 66 -11.72 -9.92 5.14
C ARG A 66 -12.12 -9.26 3.82
N MET A 67 -11.15 -8.70 3.10
CA MET A 67 -11.37 -8.10 1.79
C MET A 67 -11.81 -9.14 0.75
N GLN A 68 -11.13 -10.29 0.66
CA GLN A 68 -11.49 -11.35 -0.29
C GLN A 68 -12.79 -12.07 0.06
N ALA A 69 -13.14 -12.14 1.35
CA ALA A 69 -14.40 -12.72 1.81
C ALA A 69 -15.62 -11.84 1.47
N ASN A 70 -15.43 -10.52 1.32
CA ASN A 70 -16.48 -9.62 0.85
C ASN A 70 -16.55 -9.66 -0.69
N GLN A 71 -17.60 -10.28 -1.23
CA GLN A 71 -17.73 -10.50 -2.67
C GLN A 71 -17.72 -9.22 -3.49
N GLU A 72 -18.31 -8.14 -2.99
CA GLU A 72 -18.36 -6.87 -3.73
C GLU A 72 -17.01 -6.19 -3.80
N LEU A 73 -16.24 -6.21 -2.70
CA LEU A 73 -14.84 -5.74 -2.70
C LEU A 73 -13.95 -6.62 -3.58
N ALA A 74 -14.08 -7.95 -3.50
CA ALA A 74 -13.28 -8.89 -4.27
C ALA A 74 -13.54 -8.80 -5.78
N LYS A 75 -14.78 -8.51 -6.19
CA LYS A 75 -15.14 -8.27 -7.60
C LYS A 75 -14.65 -6.92 -8.11
N PHE A 76 -14.63 -5.90 -7.24
CA PHE A 76 -14.33 -4.52 -7.65
C PHE A 76 -12.83 -4.22 -7.64
N PHE A 77 -12.09 -4.72 -6.64
CA PHE A 77 -10.70 -4.35 -6.38
C PHE A 77 -9.74 -5.54 -6.41
N LYS A 78 -8.58 -5.35 -7.05
CA LYS A 78 -7.38 -6.17 -6.82
C LYS A 78 -6.53 -5.54 -5.72
N ILE A 79 -6.01 -6.39 -4.84
CA ILE A 79 -4.99 -5.99 -3.84
C ILE A 79 -3.65 -5.84 -4.56
N LEU A 80 -2.97 -4.72 -4.33
CA LEU A 80 -1.63 -4.48 -4.88
C LEU A 80 -0.53 -4.65 -3.82
N THR A 81 -0.73 -4.06 -2.64
CA THR A 81 0.24 -4.13 -1.56
C THR A 81 -0.41 -4.37 -0.22
N THR A 82 0.33 -5.01 0.68
CA THR A 82 0.00 -5.20 2.10
C THR A 82 1.13 -4.66 2.97
N SER A 83 0.89 -4.60 4.26
CA SER A 83 1.95 -4.49 5.27
C SER A 83 1.57 -5.26 6.53
N VAL A 84 2.45 -5.21 7.51
CA VAL A 84 2.30 -5.87 8.81
C VAL A 84 2.31 -4.83 9.91
N ASP A 85 1.35 -4.93 10.83
CA ASP A 85 1.33 -4.10 12.03
C ASP A 85 2.38 -4.59 13.06
N GLU A 86 2.53 -3.87 14.17
CA GLU A 86 3.49 -4.22 15.23
C GLU A 86 3.26 -5.62 15.85
N TYR A 87 2.05 -6.18 15.68
CA TYR A 87 1.67 -7.51 16.17
C TYR A 87 1.65 -8.57 15.06
N ASN A 88 2.30 -8.31 13.91
CA ASN A 88 2.37 -9.19 12.75
C ASN A 88 1.02 -9.47 12.06
N LYS A 89 0.00 -8.63 12.25
CA LYS A 89 -1.25 -8.74 11.50
C LYS A 89 -1.08 -8.11 10.13
N VAL A 90 -1.45 -8.84 9.09
CA VAL A 90 -1.38 -8.38 7.70
C VAL A 90 -2.63 -7.57 7.34
N TYR A 91 -2.43 -6.38 6.78
CA TYR A 91 -3.51 -5.53 6.28
C TYR A 91 -3.21 -4.96 4.89
N VAL A 92 -4.27 -4.60 4.18
CA VAL A 92 -4.22 -4.08 2.82
C VAL A 92 -3.81 -2.61 2.84
N LEU A 93 -2.84 -2.25 1.99
CA LEU A 93 -2.34 -0.89 1.87
C LEU A 93 -2.72 -0.21 0.56
N THR A 94 -2.67 -0.94 -0.56
CA THR A 94 -2.98 -0.38 -1.86
C THR A 94 -3.89 -1.33 -2.61
N VAL A 95 -4.96 -0.81 -3.19
CA VAL A 95 -5.89 -1.55 -4.05
C VAL A 95 -6.14 -0.78 -5.33
N GLN A 96 -6.46 -1.49 -6.39
CA GLN A 96 -6.83 -0.89 -7.67
C GLN A 96 -8.12 -1.53 -8.18
N ALA A 97 -9.03 -0.73 -8.72
CA ALA A 97 -10.24 -1.25 -9.33
C ALA A 97 -9.90 -2.00 -10.63
N TYR A 98 -10.60 -3.10 -10.91
CA TYR A 98 -10.36 -3.88 -12.13
C TYR A 98 -10.72 -3.10 -13.40
N ASN A 99 -11.88 -2.45 -13.38
CA ASN A 99 -12.51 -1.89 -14.58
C ASN A 99 -12.61 -0.35 -14.56
N TYR A 100 -12.05 0.30 -13.54
CA TYR A 100 -12.11 1.75 -13.36
C TYR A 100 -10.71 2.30 -13.07
N PRO A 101 -10.41 3.54 -13.47
CA PRO A 101 -9.13 4.19 -13.19
C PRO A 101 -9.06 4.70 -11.73
N VAL A 102 -9.37 3.82 -10.77
CA VAL A 102 -9.41 4.11 -9.34
C VAL A 102 -8.35 3.29 -8.64
N THR A 103 -7.43 3.97 -7.95
CA THR A 103 -6.45 3.36 -7.04
C THR A 103 -6.64 4.01 -5.67
N ALA A 104 -6.72 3.19 -4.63
CA ALA A 104 -6.88 3.65 -3.26
C ALA A 104 -5.68 3.23 -2.41
N PHE A 105 -5.29 4.12 -1.50
CA PHE A 105 -4.15 3.96 -0.60
C PHE A 105 -4.65 4.12 0.84
N GLN A 106 -4.18 3.26 1.73
CA GLN A 106 -4.37 3.37 3.18
C GLN A 106 -3.29 4.22 3.85
N TRP A 107 -2.13 4.33 3.20
CA TRP A 107 -0.94 5.03 3.68
C TRP A 107 -0.85 6.45 3.11
N HIS A 108 -0.10 7.31 3.80
CA HIS A 108 0.05 8.73 3.46
C HIS A 108 1.08 8.94 2.34
N SER A 109 0.64 8.77 1.09
CA SER A 109 1.51 8.87 -0.09
C SER A 109 2.12 10.25 -0.34
N GLU A 110 1.49 11.31 0.16
CA GLU A 110 1.97 12.68 0.12
C GLU A 110 3.27 12.86 0.91
N VAL A 111 3.44 12.09 1.99
CA VAL A 111 4.64 12.13 2.84
C VAL A 111 5.82 11.46 2.15
N LEU A 112 5.57 10.44 1.33
CA LEU A 112 6.61 9.74 0.57
C LEU A 112 7.34 10.67 -0.41
N THR A 113 6.64 11.61 -1.05
CA THR A 113 7.27 12.60 -1.94
C THR A 113 8.23 13.52 -1.17
N SER A 114 7.88 13.87 0.06
CA SER A 114 8.72 14.69 0.95
C SER A 114 9.91 13.89 1.51
N MET A 115 9.68 12.65 1.94
CA MET A 115 10.75 11.74 2.38
C MET A 115 11.72 11.38 1.26
N LEU A 116 11.25 11.20 0.02
CA LEU A 116 12.12 10.92 -1.12
C LEU A 116 13.06 12.11 -1.38
N LEU A 117 12.58 13.35 -1.26
CA LEU A 117 13.43 14.55 -1.38
C LEU A 117 14.48 14.58 -0.26
N ILE A 118 14.10 14.28 0.99
CA ILE A 118 15.03 14.24 2.12
C ILE A 118 16.06 13.12 1.96
N VAL A 119 15.68 11.91 1.53
CA VAL A 119 16.61 10.79 1.31
C VAL A 119 17.54 11.05 0.12
N ILE A 120 17.05 11.68 -0.95
CA ILE A 120 17.87 12.10 -2.10
C ILE A 120 18.88 13.18 -1.69
N LEU A 121 18.48 14.12 -0.83
CA LEU A 121 19.36 15.18 -0.32
C LEU A 121 20.34 14.68 0.77
N ALA A 122 19.94 13.70 1.59
CA ALA A 122 20.75 13.16 2.68
C ALA A 122 21.69 12.02 2.25
N ALA A 123 21.43 11.35 1.12
CA ALA A 123 22.26 10.24 0.63
C ALA A 123 22.62 10.39 -0.86
N PRO A 124 23.45 11.40 -1.22
CA PRO A 124 23.84 11.65 -2.61
C PRO A 124 24.58 10.48 -3.27
N HIS A 125 25.19 9.60 -2.47
CA HIS A 125 25.88 8.38 -2.92
C HIS A 125 24.94 7.27 -3.43
N LEU A 126 23.62 7.37 -3.17
CA LEU A 126 22.62 6.45 -3.72
C LEU A 126 22.09 6.89 -5.09
N GLN A 127 22.69 7.91 -5.73
CA GLN A 127 22.35 8.34 -7.09
C GLN A 127 23.22 7.69 -8.19
N ASN A 128 24.28 6.96 -7.80
CA ASN A 128 25.09 6.15 -8.72
C ASN A 128 24.56 4.72 -8.84
#